data_AF-A0A7S3XS51-F1
#
_entry.id   AF-A0A7S3XS51-F1
#
_cell.length_a   1.000
_cell.length_b   1.000
_cell.length_c   1.000
_cell.angle_alpha   90.00
_cell.angle_beta   90.00
_cell.angle_gamma   90.00
#
_symmetry.space_group_name_H-M   'P 1'
#
loop_
_entity.id
_entity.type
_entity.pdbx_description
1 polymer ?
#
loop_
_entity_poly.entity_id
_entity_poly.type
_entity_poly.pdbx_seq_one_letter_code
_entity_poly.pdbx_strand_id
1 'polypeptide(L)'
;SSSTPVPSGAPTPVPTATSSSTPVPSGAPTPVPTSGPTAAPTGSPTSGPTVAPTTKPPTDAPTTAPTDALTKAPTNAPTRAPTDKPTRRPTKAPTDAPTRAPTDKPTRRPTKAPTDAPTKTPTHAPTPAPTDSPTPHVVFFLIDDQGFDDMGYQTTSNDYMKTFTPNLDAYAATGVKLNWYYSDHLCSPSRASIMTGKNLLHNGVQHDVFNEKRPAGLSLAHKLLPQYMNEAGYVSHAIGKWHLGFFNGQYLPTNRGFESYFGYYGGNIQYYAHYGIIWGTEKFYDMHNGESIYGDTSTFTLELFDQRASEVISAHDDEQPMFLYYATQG
;
A
#
# COMPACT_ATOMS: atom_id res chain seq x y z
N SER A 1 -12.15 69.67 33.31
CA SER A 1 -13.38 69.86 34.11
C SER A 1 -14.58 69.95 33.17
N SER A 2 -15.38 68.86 33.08
CA SER A 2 -16.75 68.72 32.51
C SER A 2 -16.92 67.28 31.96
N SER A 3 -17.33 66.29 32.75
CA SER A 3 -18.72 65.84 33.01
C SER A 3 -19.45 65.18 31.83
N THR A 4 -19.60 63.85 31.85
CA THR A 4 -20.89 63.12 31.75
C THR A 4 -20.72 61.61 32.05
N PRO A 5 -21.78 60.89 32.49
CA PRO A 5 -21.68 59.74 33.40
C PRO A 5 -22.04 58.36 32.80
N VAL A 6 -21.77 57.32 33.60
CA VAL A 6 -22.10 55.90 33.42
C VAL A 6 -23.59 55.61 33.65
N PRO A 7 -24.23 54.67 32.92
CA PRO A 7 -25.50 54.09 33.34
C PRO A 7 -25.33 52.73 34.04
N SER A 8 -26.03 52.61 35.16
CA SER A 8 -26.28 51.40 35.96
C SER A 8 -27.62 50.77 35.52
N GLY A 9 -27.68 49.43 35.41
CA GLY A 9 -28.92 48.69 35.19
C GLY A 9 -28.76 47.22 35.58
N ALA A 10 -29.33 46.85 36.73
CA ALA A 10 -29.36 45.51 37.30
C ALA A 10 -30.40 44.60 36.59
N PRO A 11 -30.26 43.26 36.61
CA PRO A 11 -31.27 42.34 36.11
C PRO A 11 -32.33 41.99 37.18
N THR A 12 -33.60 42.03 36.78
CA THR A 12 -34.83 41.78 37.56
C THR A 12 -35.23 40.29 37.47
N PRO A 13 -35.99 39.71 38.44
CA PRO A 13 -35.88 38.30 38.82
C PRO A 13 -36.92 37.33 38.22
N VAL A 14 -36.63 36.05 38.44
CA VAL A 14 -37.42 34.83 38.19
C VAL A 14 -38.76 34.82 38.96
N PRO A 15 -39.87 34.33 38.37
CA PRO A 15 -41.06 33.94 39.13
C PRO A 15 -41.10 32.44 39.44
N THR A 16 -41.56 32.08 40.64
CA THR A 16 -41.77 30.72 41.14
C THR A 16 -43.27 30.41 41.31
N ALA A 17 -43.62 29.13 41.10
CA ALA A 17 -44.71 28.32 41.68
C ALA A 17 -46.18 28.57 41.28
N THR A 18 -46.88 27.53 40.78
CA THR A 18 -47.77 26.62 41.55
C THR A 18 -48.66 25.76 40.62
N SER A 19 -49.17 24.66 41.18
CA SER A 19 -49.85 23.50 40.61
C SER A 19 -51.36 23.65 40.32
N SER A 20 -51.90 22.97 39.28
CA SER A 20 -53.10 22.09 39.36
C SER A 20 -53.59 21.52 38.00
N SER A 21 -53.61 20.18 37.90
CA SER A 21 -54.62 19.24 37.32
C SER A 21 -55.33 19.42 35.93
N THR A 22 -55.03 18.43 35.04
CA THR A 22 -55.90 17.66 34.08
C THR A 22 -56.53 18.33 32.84
N PRO A 23 -56.83 17.61 31.71
CA PRO A 23 -56.97 16.14 31.53
C PRO A 23 -56.13 15.48 30.40
N VAL A 24 -56.06 14.15 30.50
CA VAL A 24 -55.39 13.18 29.60
C VAL A 24 -56.19 12.98 28.30
N PRO A 25 -55.55 12.96 27.11
CA PRO A 25 -56.11 12.32 25.92
C PRO A 25 -55.69 10.85 25.84
N SER A 26 -56.67 9.97 25.89
CA SER A 26 -56.57 8.55 25.63
C SER A 26 -56.29 8.29 24.14
N GLY A 27 -55.08 7.83 23.81
CA GLY A 27 -54.72 7.26 22.53
C GLY A 27 -53.82 6.05 22.76
N ALA A 28 -54.35 4.85 22.50
CA ALA A 28 -53.68 3.59 22.78
C ALA A 28 -52.35 3.44 21.99
N PRO A 29 -51.27 2.93 22.62
CA PRO A 29 -50.02 2.65 21.92
C PRO A 29 -50.12 1.36 21.10
N THR A 30 -49.66 1.44 19.85
CA THR A 30 -49.49 0.31 18.92
C THR A 30 -48.45 -0.69 19.47
N PRO A 31 -48.71 -2.01 19.44
CA PRO A 31 -47.79 -2.98 20.04
C PRO A 31 -46.53 -3.16 19.20
N VAL A 32 -45.38 -3.05 19.86
CA VAL A 32 -44.05 -3.48 19.39
C VAL A 32 -44.02 -5.02 19.37
N PRO A 33 -43.61 -5.68 18.27
CA PRO A 33 -43.46 -7.12 18.26
C PRO A 33 -42.26 -7.52 19.11
N THR A 34 -42.54 -8.18 20.23
CA THR A 34 -41.54 -8.78 21.13
C THR A 34 -41.49 -10.28 20.82
N SER A 35 -40.50 -10.72 20.04
CA SER A 35 -40.24 -12.16 19.86
C SER A 35 -39.25 -12.62 20.94
N GLY A 36 -39.79 -13.25 21.99
CA GLY A 36 -39.01 -14.03 22.95
C GLY A 36 -38.45 -15.33 22.34
N PRO A 37 -37.57 -16.04 23.06
CA PRO A 37 -36.72 -17.08 22.49
C PRO A 37 -37.51 -18.35 22.12
N THR A 38 -37.29 -18.83 20.90
CA THR A 38 -37.78 -20.14 20.44
C THR A 38 -37.08 -21.27 21.20
N ALA A 39 -37.87 -22.20 21.71
CA ALA A 39 -37.44 -23.38 22.44
C ALA A 39 -36.48 -24.27 21.63
N ALA A 40 -35.46 -24.80 22.30
CA ALA A 40 -34.54 -25.79 21.77
C ALA A 40 -35.24 -27.14 21.52
N PRO A 41 -34.95 -27.86 20.43
CA PRO A 41 -35.43 -29.22 20.25
C PRO A 41 -34.62 -30.18 21.15
N THR A 42 -35.28 -30.78 22.13
CA THR A 42 -34.80 -31.94 22.88
C THR A 42 -35.01 -33.21 22.07
N GLY A 43 -33.93 -33.82 21.59
CA GLY A 43 -33.92 -35.17 21.05
C GLY A 43 -32.62 -35.88 21.47
N SER A 44 -32.75 -36.90 22.34
CA SER A 44 -31.64 -37.73 22.80
C SER A 44 -30.99 -38.54 21.66
N PRO A 45 -29.67 -38.79 21.70
CA PRO A 45 -29.01 -39.65 20.74
C PRO A 45 -29.18 -41.12 21.11
N THR A 46 -29.77 -41.92 20.23
CA THR A 46 -29.75 -43.39 20.32
C THR A 46 -28.55 -43.95 19.55
N SER A 47 -27.86 -44.86 20.24
CA SER A 47 -26.69 -45.66 19.88
C SER A 47 -26.78 -46.39 18.53
N GLY A 48 -25.62 -46.49 17.84
CA GLY A 48 -25.44 -47.01 16.47
C GLY A 48 -25.69 -48.50 16.23
N PRO A 49 -25.27 -49.00 15.05
CA PRO A 49 -24.06 -49.83 15.09
C PRO A 49 -23.00 -49.46 14.03
N THR A 50 -21.77 -49.72 14.45
CA THR A 50 -20.48 -49.70 13.77
C THR A 50 -20.47 -50.41 12.41
N VAL A 51 -20.03 -49.71 11.36
CA VAL A 51 -19.49 -50.34 10.14
C VAL A 51 -18.06 -49.82 9.96
N ALA A 52 -17.10 -50.74 10.00
CA ALA A 52 -15.68 -50.48 9.87
C ALA A 52 -15.33 -49.89 8.48
N PRO A 53 -14.37 -48.97 8.38
CA PRO A 53 -13.83 -48.57 7.08
C PRO A 53 -12.93 -49.70 6.55
N THR A 54 -13.37 -50.32 5.46
CA THR A 54 -12.57 -51.27 4.69
C THR A 54 -11.39 -50.55 4.03
N THR A 55 -10.18 -50.95 4.40
CA THR A 55 -8.94 -50.63 3.70
C THR A 55 -8.87 -51.42 2.39
N LYS A 56 -8.98 -50.76 1.24
CA LYS A 56 -8.50 -51.32 -0.03
C LYS A 56 -7.74 -50.25 -0.82
N PRO A 57 -6.43 -50.44 -1.10
CA PRO A 57 -5.68 -49.54 -1.95
C PRO A 57 -6.04 -49.79 -3.44
N PRO A 58 -5.94 -48.78 -4.31
CA PRO A 58 -5.92 -49.01 -5.76
C PRO A 58 -4.60 -49.69 -6.12
N THR A 59 -4.71 -50.86 -6.74
CA THR A 59 -3.61 -51.63 -7.34
C THR A 59 -3.66 -51.38 -8.83
N ASP A 60 -2.67 -50.66 -9.37
CA ASP A 60 -2.23 -50.80 -10.75
C ASP A 60 -0.70 -50.71 -10.76
N ALA A 61 -0.07 -51.83 -11.05
CA ALA A 61 1.36 -51.97 -11.21
C ALA A 61 1.76 -51.62 -12.65
N PRO A 62 3.01 -51.19 -12.85
CA PRO A 62 3.77 -51.75 -13.96
C PRO A 62 5.09 -52.35 -13.47
N THR A 63 5.30 -53.61 -13.81
CA THR A 63 6.55 -54.34 -13.64
C THR A 63 7.43 -54.19 -14.88
N THR A 64 8.73 -54.29 -14.63
CA THR A 64 9.87 -54.65 -15.51
C THR A 64 10.76 -53.50 -15.98
N ALA A 65 11.95 -53.49 -15.37
CA ALA A 65 13.16 -52.86 -15.87
C ALA A 65 13.67 -53.57 -17.13
N PRO A 66 14.53 -52.90 -17.90
CA PRO A 66 15.79 -53.53 -18.26
C PRO A 66 16.99 -52.64 -17.91
N THR A 67 17.95 -53.25 -17.23
CA THR A 67 19.35 -52.82 -17.17
C THR A 67 19.96 -53.05 -18.54
N ASP A 68 20.62 -52.04 -19.11
CA ASP A 68 21.98 -52.19 -19.65
C ASP A 68 22.60 -50.83 -19.99
N ALA A 69 23.87 -50.71 -19.62
CA ALA A 69 24.71 -49.54 -19.77
C ALA A 69 25.06 -49.25 -21.23
N LEU A 70 25.36 -47.97 -21.54
CA LEU A 70 26.54 -47.54 -22.33
C LEU A 70 26.57 -46.00 -22.49
N THR A 71 27.55 -45.38 -21.85
CA THR A 71 28.38 -44.23 -22.29
C THR A 71 27.84 -43.21 -23.31
N LYS A 72 27.76 -41.93 -22.90
CA LYS A 72 28.55 -40.78 -23.43
C LYS A 72 28.14 -39.47 -22.76
N ALA A 73 29.13 -38.76 -22.19
CA ALA A 73 28.98 -37.41 -21.66
C ALA A 73 28.89 -36.38 -22.80
N PRO A 74 28.07 -35.31 -22.69
CA PRO A 74 28.16 -34.18 -23.59
C PRO A 74 29.18 -33.16 -23.05
N THR A 75 30.32 -33.06 -23.74
CA THR A 75 31.27 -31.96 -23.62
C THR A 75 30.73 -30.77 -24.41
N ASN A 76 30.33 -29.68 -23.75
CA ASN A 76 30.09 -28.39 -24.41
C ASN A 76 31.16 -27.39 -23.95
N ALA A 77 32.17 -27.21 -24.79
CA ALA A 77 33.06 -26.05 -24.73
C ALA A 77 32.46 -24.91 -25.57
N PRO A 78 32.54 -23.64 -25.15
CA PRO A 78 32.18 -22.52 -26.00
C PRO A 78 33.39 -22.11 -26.86
N THR A 79 33.22 -22.04 -28.18
CA THR A 79 34.14 -21.34 -29.07
C THR A 79 33.36 -20.66 -30.19
N ARG A 80 33.37 -19.32 -30.21
CA ARG A 80 33.82 -18.47 -31.33
C ARG A 80 33.39 -17.01 -31.10
N ALA A 81 34.34 -16.12 -31.35
CA ALA A 81 34.18 -14.67 -31.34
C ALA A 81 33.31 -14.19 -32.53
N PRO A 82 32.52 -13.12 -32.39
CA PRO A 82 31.87 -12.47 -33.51
C PRO A 82 32.87 -11.58 -34.27
N THR A 83 32.99 -11.78 -35.57
CA THR A 83 33.63 -10.83 -36.48
C THR A 83 32.57 -10.44 -37.50
N ASP A 84 32.04 -9.21 -37.43
CA ASP A 84 31.35 -8.59 -38.56
C ASP A 84 31.53 -7.07 -38.49
N LYS A 85 32.30 -6.55 -39.44
CA LYS A 85 32.48 -5.12 -39.72
C LYS A 85 31.23 -4.61 -40.47
N PRO A 86 30.56 -3.55 -40.01
CA PRO A 86 29.56 -2.88 -40.83
C PRO A 86 30.24 -1.99 -41.88
N THR A 87 30.06 -2.31 -43.15
CA THR A 87 30.23 -1.38 -44.26
C THR A 87 28.94 -0.59 -44.43
N ARG A 88 28.97 0.72 -44.16
CA ARG A 88 28.16 1.73 -44.87
C ARG A 88 28.70 3.12 -44.58
N ARG A 89 28.90 3.84 -45.68
CA ARG A 89 29.45 5.20 -45.78
C ARG A 89 28.30 6.20 -45.74
N PRO A 90 28.29 7.18 -44.82
CA PRO A 90 27.50 8.38 -44.98
C PRO A 90 28.36 9.49 -45.60
N THR A 91 27.86 10.08 -46.69
CA THR A 91 28.45 11.25 -47.36
C THR A 91 27.53 12.43 -47.05
N LYS A 92 27.97 13.42 -46.27
CA LYS A 92 27.67 14.84 -46.50
C LYS A 92 28.53 15.70 -45.56
N ALA A 93 29.18 16.70 -46.16
CA ALA A 93 30.04 17.67 -45.50
C ALA A 93 29.25 18.67 -44.64
N PRO A 94 29.92 19.28 -43.64
CA PRO A 94 29.72 20.67 -43.31
C PRO A 94 30.97 21.48 -43.71
N THR A 95 30.74 22.46 -44.58
CA THR A 95 31.66 23.56 -44.88
C THR A 95 31.69 24.51 -43.69
N ASP A 96 32.89 24.88 -43.22
CA ASP A 96 33.35 26.26 -43.03
C ASP A 96 34.53 26.28 -42.04
N ALA A 97 35.65 26.81 -42.53
CA ALA A 97 36.90 26.94 -41.80
C ALA A 97 36.89 28.15 -40.86
N PRO A 98 37.67 28.11 -39.78
CA PRO A 98 38.29 29.31 -39.26
C PRO A 98 39.80 29.26 -39.46
N THR A 99 40.26 30.14 -40.33
CA THR A 99 41.63 30.57 -40.51
C THR A 99 42.18 31.21 -39.23
N ARG A 100 43.23 30.64 -38.64
CA ARG A 100 44.34 31.41 -38.01
C ARG A 100 45.46 30.47 -37.57
N ALA A 101 46.64 30.69 -38.15
CA ALA A 101 47.88 30.08 -37.71
C ALA A 101 48.41 30.76 -36.43
N PRO A 102 49.02 29.99 -35.52
CA PRO A 102 50.06 30.51 -34.65
C PRO A 102 51.42 29.94 -35.08
N THR A 103 52.28 30.83 -35.56
CA THR A 103 53.74 30.69 -35.51
C THR A 103 54.18 30.60 -34.05
N ASP A 104 54.97 29.59 -33.70
CA ASP A 104 56.28 29.75 -33.06
C ASP A 104 56.95 28.38 -32.78
N LYS A 105 58.27 28.37 -32.95
CA LYS A 105 59.18 27.22 -32.94
C LYS A 105 59.31 26.64 -31.52
N PRO A 106 59.25 25.31 -31.31
CA PRO A 106 59.41 24.73 -29.99
C PRO A 106 60.89 24.66 -29.61
N THR A 107 61.31 25.45 -28.62
CA THR A 107 62.57 25.25 -27.90
C THR A 107 62.25 24.98 -26.44
N ARG A 108 62.16 23.71 -26.05
CA ARG A 108 62.52 23.20 -24.71
C ARG A 108 62.55 21.67 -24.70
N ARG A 109 63.57 21.16 -24.02
CA ARG A 109 63.99 19.75 -23.88
C ARG A 109 62.92 18.93 -23.14
N PRO A 110 62.71 17.62 -23.44
CA PRO A 110 61.73 16.81 -22.71
C PRO A 110 62.19 16.57 -21.27
N THR A 111 61.33 16.92 -20.31
CA THR A 111 61.42 16.44 -18.92
C THR A 111 60.39 15.33 -18.69
N LYS A 112 60.82 14.30 -17.95
CA LYS A 112 60.14 13.06 -17.49
C LYS A 112 58.62 12.96 -17.72
N ALA A 113 58.21 11.81 -18.26
CA ALA A 113 56.83 11.36 -18.33
C ALA A 113 56.13 11.40 -16.96
N PRO A 114 54.90 11.92 -16.85
CA PRO A 114 54.08 11.76 -15.65
C PRO A 114 53.72 10.28 -15.49
N THR A 115 54.06 9.72 -14.34
CA THR A 115 53.73 8.34 -13.95
C THR A 115 52.55 8.41 -12.99
N ASP A 116 51.35 8.65 -13.49
CA ASP A 116 50.12 8.46 -12.71
C ASP A 116 49.03 7.92 -13.64
N ALA A 117 48.68 6.65 -13.43
CA ALA A 117 47.59 5.99 -14.13
C ALA A 117 46.23 6.56 -13.65
N PRO A 118 45.26 6.85 -14.52
CA PRO A 118 43.94 7.28 -14.08
C PRO A 118 43.28 6.13 -13.31
N THR A 119 43.03 6.37 -12.02
CA THR A 119 42.35 5.42 -11.15
C THR A 119 40.84 5.64 -11.24
N LYS A 120 40.10 4.54 -11.46
CA LYS A 120 38.64 4.35 -11.41
C LYS A 120 37.80 4.89 -12.59
N THR A 121 37.45 3.96 -13.47
CA THR A 121 36.27 4.04 -14.35
C THR A 121 35.00 4.26 -13.51
N PRO A 122 34.10 5.20 -13.87
CA PRO A 122 32.80 5.35 -13.21
C PRO A 122 32.00 4.06 -13.31
N THR A 123 31.48 3.55 -12.18
CA THR A 123 30.69 2.30 -12.11
C THR A 123 29.19 2.54 -12.37
N HIS A 124 28.78 3.75 -12.76
CA HIS A 124 27.39 4.00 -13.11
C HIS A 124 27.18 3.72 -14.59
N ALA A 125 26.34 2.72 -14.88
CA ALA A 125 25.79 2.50 -16.21
C ALA A 125 25.17 3.81 -16.72
N PRO A 126 25.28 4.13 -18.02
CA PRO A 126 24.70 5.35 -18.56
C PRO A 126 23.20 5.35 -18.28
N THR A 127 22.73 6.42 -17.64
CA THR A 127 21.30 6.74 -17.49
C THR A 127 20.66 6.64 -18.88
N PRO A 128 19.55 5.91 -19.06
CA PRO A 128 18.87 5.83 -20.34
C PRO A 128 18.53 7.23 -20.83
N ALA A 129 18.63 7.44 -22.15
CA ALA A 129 18.26 8.69 -22.79
C ALA A 129 16.84 9.11 -22.39
N PRO A 130 16.58 10.43 -22.23
CA PRO A 130 15.26 10.91 -21.85
C PRO A 130 14.23 10.44 -22.88
N THR A 131 13.21 9.73 -22.41
CA THR A 131 12.02 9.46 -23.21
C THR A 131 11.23 10.76 -23.32
N ASP A 132 10.87 11.17 -24.53
CA ASP A 132 10.04 12.36 -24.86
C ASP A 132 8.60 12.32 -24.29
N SER A 133 8.33 11.46 -23.31
CA SER A 133 7.04 11.37 -22.63
C SER A 133 7.26 11.48 -21.13
N PRO A 134 6.50 12.33 -20.43
CA PRO A 134 6.62 12.47 -18.99
C PRO A 134 6.40 11.11 -18.33
N THR A 135 7.21 10.82 -17.31
CA THR A 135 7.04 9.61 -16.51
C THR A 135 5.69 9.72 -15.78
N PRO A 136 4.81 8.71 -15.87
CA PRO A 136 3.47 8.83 -15.29
C PRO A 136 3.52 8.85 -13.76
N HIS A 137 2.57 9.55 -13.13
CA HIS A 137 2.28 9.33 -11.72
C HIS A 137 1.62 7.95 -11.53
N VAL A 138 1.90 7.30 -10.41
CA VAL A 138 1.34 6.01 -10.04
C VAL A 138 0.56 6.16 -8.74
N VAL A 139 -0.73 5.84 -8.77
CA VAL A 139 -1.57 5.78 -7.57
C VAL A 139 -2.03 4.34 -7.36
N PHE A 140 -1.74 3.78 -6.19
CA PHE A 140 -2.12 2.43 -5.80
C PHE A 140 -3.13 2.48 -4.65
N PHE A 141 -4.39 2.21 -4.97
CA PHE A 141 -5.46 2.08 -3.99
C PHE A 141 -5.51 0.64 -3.46
N LEU A 142 -5.38 0.48 -2.14
CA LEU A 142 -5.57 -0.78 -1.44
C LEU A 142 -6.76 -0.69 -0.49
N ILE A 143 -7.81 -1.46 -0.77
CA ILE A 143 -9.01 -1.50 0.07
C ILE A 143 -8.90 -2.67 1.04
N ASP A 144 -9.18 -2.42 2.31
CA ASP A 144 -9.10 -3.41 3.39
C ASP A 144 -10.40 -4.21 3.46
N ASP A 145 -10.29 -5.55 3.53
CA ASP A 145 -11.39 -6.51 3.68
C ASP A 145 -12.55 -6.42 2.66
N GLN A 146 -12.34 -5.79 1.50
CA GLN A 146 -13.31 -5.75 0.41
C GLN A 146 -13.52 -7.16 -0.17
N GLY A 147 -14.76 -7.65 -0.09
CA GLY A 147 -15.16 -8.94 -0.65
C GLY A 147 -15.30 -8.92 -2.17
N PHE A 148 -15.22 -10.12 -2.76
CA PHE A 148 -15.32 -10.30 -4.21
C PHE A 148 -16.69 -9.86 -4.78
N ASP A 149 -17.77 -10.00 -4.01
CA ASP A 149 -19.15 -9.68 -4.46
C ASP A 149 -19.61 -8.27 -4.04
N ASP A 150 -18.73 -7.48 -3.42
CA ASP A 150 -19.03 -6.13 -2.90
C ASP A 150 -18.85 -5.02 -3.95
N MET A 151 -18.51 -5.37 -5.19
CA MET A 151 -18.26 -4.43 -6.29
C MET A 151 -19.42 -4.45 -7.30
N GLY A 152 -19.98 -3.27 -7.62
CA GLY A 152 -21.11 -3.12 -8.53
C GLY A 152 -20.89 -3.76 -9.92
N TYR A 153 -19.71 -3.56 -10.51
CA TYR A 153 -19.37 -4.17 -11.81
C TYR A 153 -19.19 -5.70 -11.79
N GLN A 154 -19.09 -6.31 -10.60
CA GLN A 154 -18.74 -7.73 -10.43
C GLN A 154 -19.84 -8.55 -9.73
N THR A 155 -20.68 -7.90 -8.94
CA THR A 155 -21.67 -8.58 -8.11
C THR A 155 -22.59 -9.47 -8.94
N THR A 156 -22.83 -10.68 -8.44
CA THR A 156 -23.75 -11.65 -9.05
C THR A 156 -24.92 -11.98 -8.13
N SER A 157 -24.80 -11.66 -6.83
CA SER A 157 -25.83 -11.98 -5.84
C SER A 157 -26.63 -10.77 -5.36
N ASN A 158 -26.13 -9.55 -5.59
CA ASN A 158 -26.73 -8.33 -5.04
C ASN A 158 -26.69 -7.14 -6.01
N ASP A 159 -27.72 -7.02 -6.85
CA ASP A 159 -27.87 -5.89 -7.78
C ASP A 159 -27.86 -4.50 -7.10
N TYR A 160 -28.16 -4.42 -5.80
CA TYR A 160 -28.13 -3.17 -5.05
C TYR A 160 -26.70 -2.59 -4.96
N MET A 161 -25.65 -3.42 -4.99
CA MET A 161 -24.25 -2.96 -4.96
C MET A 161 -23.86 -2.07 -6.14
N LYS A 162 -24.54 -2.19 -7.29
CA LYS A 162 -24.35 -1.32 -8.46
C LYS A 162 -24.62 0.16 -8.17
N THR A 163 -25.31 0.47 -7.08
CA THR A 163 -25.61 1.85 -6.67
C THR A 163 -24.57 2.47 -5.73
N PHE A 164 -23.69 1.66 -5.13
CA PHE A 164 -22.73 2.13 -4.11
C PHE A 164 -21.32 2.36 -4.66
N THR A 165 -20.96 1.77 -5.80
CA THR A 165 -19.61 1.89 -6.38
C THR A 165 -19.56 2.57 -7.75
N PRO A 166 -20.34 3.64 -8.04
CA PRO A 166 -20.43 4.18 -9.40
C PRO A 166 -19.10 4.68 -9.97
N ASN A 167 -18.21 5.24 -9.13
CA ASN A 167 -16.89 5.70 -9.56
C ASN A 167 -15.95 4.53 -9.91
N LEU A 168 -15.96 3.47 -9.10
CA LEU A 168 -15.14 2.28 -9.34
C LEU A 168 -15.65 1.51 -10.56
N ASP A 169 -16.96 1.43 -10.75
CA ASP A 169 -17.60 0.86 -11.92
C ASP A 169 -17.23 1.63 -13.19
N ALA A 170 -17.16 2.96 -13.13
CA ALA A 170 -16.71 3.79 -14.24
C ALA A 170 -15.24 3.49 -14.61
N TYR A 171 -14.34 3.41 -13.63
CA TYR A 171 -12.94 3.00 -13.88
C TYR A 171 -12.85 1.60 -14.48
N ALA A 172 -13.65 0.66 -13.99
CA ALA A 172 -13.67 -0.71 -14.47
C ALA A 172 -14.24 -0.84 -15.90
N ALA A 173 -15.10 0.09 -16.31
CA ALA A 173 -15.68 0.13 -17.66
C ALA A 173 -14.69 0.66 -18.71
N THR A 174 -13.80 1.59 -18.34
CA THR A 174 -12.81 2.19 -19.26
C THR A 174 -11.41 1.62 -19.11
N GLY A 175 -11.14 0.89 -18.03
CA GLY A 175 -9.84 0.32 -17.70
C GLY A 175 -9.72 -1.17 -18.01
N VAL A 176 -8.73 -1.81 -17.39
CA VAL A 176 -8.49 -3.25 -17.48
C VAL A 176 -8.92 -3.92 -16.17
N LYS A 177 -9.86 -4.86 -16.26
CA LYS A 177 -10.29 -5.67 -15.12
C LYS A 177 -9.44 -6.94 -15.00
N LEU A 178 -8.95 -7.21 -13.80
CA LEU A 178 -8.20 -8.42 -13.50
C LEU A 178 -9.11 -9.46 -12.84
N ASN A 179 -9.74 -10.31 -13.65
CA ASN A 179 -10.68 -11.33 -13.14
C ASN A 179 -10.00 -12.48 -12.37
N TRP A 180 -8.67 -12.58 -12.49
CA TRP A 180 -7.84 -13.60 -11.87
C TRP A 180 -6.68 -12.93 -11.12
N TYR A 181 -7.03 -12.09 -10.15
CA TYR A 181 -6.09 -11.39 -9.27
C TYR A 181 -6.24 -11.91 -7.85
N TYR A 182 -5.12 -12.16 -7.18
CA TYR A 182 -5.08 -12.81 -5.87
C TYR A 182 -4.23 -12.01 -4.91
N SER A 183 -4.69 -11.90 -3.67
CA SER A 183 -3.92 -11.44 -2.52
C SER A 183 -3.57 -12.61 -1.61
N ASP A 184 -2.74 -12.36 -0.59
CA ASP A 184 -2.67 -13.26 0.54
C ASP A 184 -3.95 -13.17 1.39
N HIS A 185 -4.08 -14.08 2.35
CA HIS A 185 -5.30 -14.31 3.11
C HIS A 185 -5.56 -13.31 4.26
N LEU A 186 -4.59 -12.45 4.59
CA LEU A 186 -4.67 -11.49 5.72
C LEU A 186 -3.95 -10.18 5.41
N CYS A 187 -4.24 -9.14 6.20
CA CYS A 187 -3.76 -7.78 6.01
C CYS A 187 -2.22 -7.67 5.92
N SER A 188 -1.47 -7.97 7.00
CA SER A 188 0.00 -7.82 7.01
C SER A 188 0.69 -8.71 5.97
N PRO A 189 0.32 -10.00 5.79
CA PRO A 189 0.84 -10.83 4.72
C PRO A 189 0.69 -10.19 3.33
N SER A 190 -0.51 -9.74 2.97
CA SER A 190 -0.78 -9.10 1.66
C SER A 190 0.02 -7.82 1.48
N ARG A 191 0.05 -6.96 2.51
CA ARG A 191 0.82 -5.71 2.48
C ARG A 191 2.32 -5.97 2.37
N ALA A 192 2.84 -7.01 3.02
CA ALA A 192 4.24 -7.41 2.91
C ALA A 192 4.56 -7.88 1.50
N SER A 193 3.68 -8.68 0.88
CA SER A 193 3.85 -9.13 -0.50
C SER A 193 3.82 -7.97 -1.49
N ILE A 194 2.90 -7.01 -1.33
CA ILE A 194 2.85 -5.77 -2.14
C ILE A 194 4.15 -4.98 -1.99
N MET A 195 4.60 -4.73 -0.75
CA MET A 195 5.76 -3.88 -0.50
C MET A 195 7.08 -4.54 -0.90
N THR A 196 7.18 -5.87 -0.91
CA THR A 196 8.45 -6.56 -1.19
C THR A 196 8.51 -7.20 -2.57
N GLY A 197 7.36 -7.39 -3.24
CA GLY A 197 7.24 -8.20 -4.45
C GLY A 197 7.54 -9.70 -4.22
N LYS A 198 7.46 -10.16 -2.96
CA LYS A 198 7.83 -11.52 -2.55
C LYS A 198 6.67 -12.20 -1.86
N ASN A 199 6.48 -13.49 -2.15
CA ASN A 199 5.53 -14.32 -1.42
C ASN A 199 5.92 -14.48 0.07
N LEU A 200 4.97 -14.99 0.86
CA LEU A 200 5.11 -15.10 2.32
C LEU A 200 6.36 -15.90 2.76
N LEU A 201 6.71 -16.95 2.03
CA LEU A 201 7.89 -17.77 2.34
C LEU A 201 9.20 -16.98 2.23
N HIS A 202 9.24 -15.96 1.38
CA HIS A 202 10.44 -15.16 1.12
C HIS A 202 10.43 -13.78 1.79
N ASN A 203 9.28 -13.34 2.32
CA ASN A 203 9.16 -12.08 3.07
C ASN A 203 9.07 -12.27 4.60
N GLY A 204 8.85 -13.50 5.08
CA GLY A 204 8.86 -13.84 6.51
C GLY A 204 7.55 -13.55 7.27
N VAL A 205 6.44 -13.29 6.57
CA VAL A 205 5.15 -12.93 7.15
C VAL A 205 4.11 -14.04 6.89
N GLN A 206 4.45 -15.29 7.22
CA GLN A 206 3.62 -16.46 6.87
C GLN A 206 2.49 -16.76 7.85
N HIS A 207 2.66 -16.41 9.14
CA HIS A 207 1.86 -16.99 10.21
C HIS A 207 0.63 -16.17 10.56
N ASP A 208 0.81 -14.87 10.80
CA ASP A 208 -0.18 -13.99 11.40
C ASP A 208 0.19 -12.52 11.10
N VAL A 209 -0.63 -11.58 11.56
CA VAL A 209 -0.42 -10.14 11.41
C VAL A 209 0.51 -9.55 12.48
N PHE A 210 1.03 -8.36 12.21
CA PHE A 210 1.79 -7.58 13.20
C PHE A 210 0.84 -6.82 14.12
N ASN A 211 0.75 -7.28 15.36
CA ASN A 211 0.00 -6.67 16.45
C ASN A 211 0.85 -5.71 17.27
N GLU A 212 0.17 -4.83 17.98
CA GLU A 212 0.67 -3.59 18.57
C GLU A 212 1.73 -3.81 19.65
N LYS A 213 1.66 -4.95 20.33
CA LYS A 213 2.60 -5.32 21.41
C LYS A 213 3.72 -6.26 20.96
N ARG A 214 3.74 -6.73 19.71
CA ARG A 214 4.84 -7.58 19.22
C ARG A 214 6.02 -6.68 18.80
N PRO A 215 7.23 -6.90 19.33
CA PRO A 215 8.44 -6.19 18.90
C PRO A 215 8.95 -6.76 17.56
N ALA A 216 8.07 -6.74 16.55
CA ALA A 216 8.30 -7.32 15.25
C ALA A 216 7.70 -6.43 14.16
N GLY A 217 8.25 -6.57 12.96
CA GLY A 217 7.78 -5.89 11.76
C GLY A 217 8.44 -6.49 10.53
N LEU A 218 8.05 -6.03 9.35
CA LEU A 218 8.60 -6.50 8.09
C LEU A 218 10.12 -6.28 8.07
N SER A 219 10.89 -7.34 7.81
CA SER A 219 12.35 -7.33 7.87
C SER A 219 12.98 -6.11 7.19
N LEU A 220 13.91 -5.45 7.89
CA LEU A 220 14.66 -4.30 7.38
C LEU A 220 15.64 -4.69 6.27
N ALA A 221 15.92 -5.99 6.09
CA ALA A 221 16.73 -6.48 4.97
C ALA A 221 15.99 -6.43 3.63
N HIS A 222 14.68 -6.19 3.63
CA HIS A 222 13.91 -6.00 2.42
C HIS A 222 13.90 -4.54 2.01
N LYS A 223 14.37 -4.30 0.79
CA LYS A 223 14.10 -3.07 0.07
C LYS A 223 12.65 -3.09 -0.41
N LEU A 224 11.92 -2.01 -0.12
CA LEU A 224 10.48 -1.93 -0.37
C LEU A 224 10.16 -1.18 -1.67
N LEU A 225 8.95 -1.40 -2.19
CA LEU A 225 8.37 -0.73 -3.35
C LEU A 225 8.65 0.79 -3.37
N PRO A 226 8.31 1.60 -2.35
CA PRO A 226 8.59 3.04 -2.37
C PRO A 226 10.09 3.36 -2.51
N GLN A 227 10.99 2.53 -1.98
CA GLN A 227 12.43 2.74 -2.14
C GLN A 227 12.88 2.47 -3.59
N TYR A 228 12.28 1.50 -4.28
CA TYR A 228 12.52 1.31 -5.72
C TYR A 228 11.91 2.46 -6.54
N MET A 229 10.71 2.94 -6.17
CA MET A 229 10.08 4.08 -6.83
C MET A 229 10.96 5.34 -6.70
N ASN A 230 11.49 5.62 -5.51
CA ASN A 230 12.39 6.76 -5.29
C ASN A 230 13.67 6.68 -6.12
N GLU A 231 14.27 5.49 -6.27
CA GLU A 231 15.41 5.31 -7.15
C GLU A 231 15.08 5.52 -8.64
N ALA A 232 13.81 5.28 -9.02
CA ALA A 232 13.30 5.60 -10.35
C ALA A 232 12.90 7.08 -10.50
N GLY A 233 13.16 7.92 -9.50
CA GLY A 233 12.90 9.37 -9.54
C GLY A 233 11.52 9.79 -9.03
N TYR A 234 10.75 8.89 -8.44
CA TYR A 234 9.44 9.22 -7.87
C TYR A 234 9.55 9.86 -6.49
N VAL A 235 8.62 10.74 -6.16
CA VAL A 235 8.32 11.12 -4.77
C VAL A 235 7.22 10.20 -4.25
N SER A 236 7.52 9.42 -3.20
CA SER A 236 6.59 8.42 -2.65
C SER A 236 5.83 8.96 -1.44
N HIS A 237 4.50 8.88 -1.47
CA HIS A 237 3.60 9.24 -0.37
C HIS A 237 2.74 8.05 0.04
N ALA A 238 2.44 7.92 1.33
CA ALA A 238 1.52 6.92 1.85
C ALA A 238 0.41 7.53 2.69
N ILE A 239 -0.82 7.06 2.47
CA ILE A 239 -2.00 7.49 3.23
C ILE A 239 -2.73 6.23 3.73
N GLY A 240 -3.05 6.22 5.01
CA GLY A 240 -3.88 5.22 5.67
C GLY A 240 -3.12 4.07 6.33
N LYS A 241 -3.66 2.86 6.26
CA LYS A 241 -3.20 1.71 7.08
C LYS A 241 -1.79 1.26 6.70
N TRP A 242 -0.87 1.16 7.67
CA TRP A 242 0.47 0.60 7.44
C TRP A 242 0.54 -0.91 7.69
N HIS A 243 0.36 -1.34 8.94
CA HIS A 243 0.27 -2.74 9.39
C HIS A 243 1.47 -3.64 9.03
N LEU A 244 2.69 -3.08 8.95
CA LEU A 244 3.95 -3.79 8.72
C LEU A 244 4.94 -3.68 9.90
N GLY A 245 4.41 -3.38 11.08
CA GLY A 245 5.15 -3.20 12.33
C GLY A 245 5.57 -1.75 12.56
N PHE A 246 5.60 -1.36 13.84
CA PHE A 246 5.89 0.02 14.26
C PHE A 246 6.54 0.09 15.65
N PHE A 247 7.11 -1.02 16.14
CA PHE A 247 7.67 -1.10 17.50
C PHE A 247 8.90 -0.19 17.73
N ASN A 248 9.51 0.32 16.65
CA ASN A 248 10.50 1.40 16.70
C ASN A 248 10.49 2.20 15.39
N GLY A 249 11.21 3.32 15.38
CA GLY A 249 11.27 4.27 14.25
C GLY A 249 11.64 3.63 12.90
N GLN A 250 12.53 2.64 12.88
CA GLN A 250 13.00 2.02 11.62
C GLN A 250 11.89 1.30 10.86
N TYR A 251 10.79 0.94 11.52
CA TYR A 251 9.65 0.25 10.90
C TYR A 251 8.55 1.19 10.44
N LEU A 252 8.64 2.49 10.73
CA LEU A 252 7.65 3.49 10.32
C LEU A 252 7.72 3.75 8.81
N PRO A 253 6.59 4.08 8.15
CA PRO A 253 6.55 4.31 6.70
C PRO A 253 7.59 5.31 6.20
N THR A 254 7.81 6.40 6.95
CA THR A 254 8.79 7.45 6.66
C THR A 254 10.23 6.95 6.63
N ASN A 255 10.55 5.93 7.45
CA ASN A 255 11.85 5.28 7.46
C ASN A 255 11.92 4.06 6.53
N ARG A 256 10.86 3.82 5.75
CA ARG A 256 10.69 2.67 4.84
C ARG A 256 10.48 3.08 3.38
N GLY A 257 10.79 4.33 3.05
CA GLY A 257 10.87 4.85 1.68
C GLY A 257 9.79 5.88 1.31
N PHE A 258 8.81 6.14 2.17
CA PHE A 258 7.83 7.19 1.92
C PHE A 258 8.38 8.54 2.38
N GLU A 259 8.34 9.55 1.51
CA GLU A 259 8.67 10.95 1.83
C GLU A 259 7.67 11.52 2.84
N SER A 260 6.38 11.18 2.68
CA SER A 260 5.35 11.56 3.65
C SER A 260 4.40 10.40 3.95
N TYR A 261 3.84 10.46 5.16
CA TYR A 261 2.86 9.50 5.65
C TYR A 261 1.76 10.20 6.43
N PHE A 262 0.52 9.77 6.24
CA PHE A 262 -0.60 10.17 7.08
C PHE A 262 -1.54 8.98 7.29
N GLY A 263 -1.81 8.58 8.53
CA GLY A 263 -2.65 7.43 8.81
C GLY A 263 -2.31 6.76 10.13
N TYR A 264 -2.62 5.47 10.23
CA TYR A 264 -2.38 4.67 11.43
C TYR A 264 -1.47 3.49 11.19
N TYR A 265 -0.63 3.18 12.18
CA TYR A 265 0.41 2.18 12.01
C TYR A 265 -0.10 0.75 12.19
N GLY A 266 -1.07 0.56 13.08
CA GLY A 266 -1.60 -0.72 13.50
C GLY A 266 -2.54 -1.40 12.50
N GLY A 267 -3.21 -2.43 12.98
CA GLY A 267 -4.11 -3.25 12.18
C GLY A 267 -5.53 -2.69 12.06
N ASN A 268 -5.98 -1.93 13.05
CA ASN A 268 -7.31 -1.33 13.08
C ASN A 268 -7.34 -0.14 14.05
N ILE A 269 -8.28 0.76 13.82
CA ILE A 269 -8.63 1.88 14.71
C ILE A 269 -10.15 2.09 14.69
N GLN A 270 -10.71 2.86 15.62
CA GLN A 270 -12.08 3.34 15.49
C GLN A 270 -12.17 4.47 14.44
N TYR A 271 -13.21 4.43 13.60
CA TYR A 271 -13.39 5.36 12.48
C TYR A 271 -13.47 6.86 12.84
N TYR A 272 -13.84 7.21 14.07
CA TYR A 272 -13.93 8.62 14.50
C TYR A 272 -12.88 8.95 15.56
N ALA A 273 -12.83 8.13 16.61
CA ALA A 273 -11.95 8.42 17.74
C ALA A 273 -10.49 7.98 17.50
N HIS A 274 -10.23 7.23 16.42
CA HIS A 274 -8.92 6.73 15.98
C HIS A 274 -8.12 5.97 17.04
N TYR A 275 -8.82 5.39 18.02
CA TYR A 275 -8.23 4.46 18.97
C TYR A 275 -8.22 3.05 18.40
N GLY A 276 -7.08 2.37 18.44
CA GLY A 276 -7.01 0.92 18.32
C GLY A 276 -7.35 0.23 19.65
N ILE A 277 -7.65 -1.07 19.59
CA ILE A 277 -7.95 -1.89 20.77
C ILE A 277 -6.96 -3.06 20.85
N ILE A 278 -6.25 -3.17 21.98
CA ILE A 278 -5.35 -4.28 22.28
C ILE A 278 -6.06 -5.25 23.23
N TRP A 279 -6.08 -6.55 22.89
CA TRP A 279 -6.66 -7.62 23.70
C TRP A 279 -8.11 -7.34 24.16
N GLY A 280 -8.88 -6.62 23.34
CA GLY A 280 -10.29 -6.31 23.59
C GLY A 280 -10.57 -5.30 24.72
N THR A 281 -9.55 -4.73 25.37
CA THR A 281 -9.75 -3.93 26.59
C THR A 281 -8.90 -2.66 26.65
N GLU A 282 -7.67 -2.69 26.16
CA GLU A 282 -6.76 -1.54 26.23
C GLU A 282 -6.90 -0.68 24.97
N LYS A 283 -7.07 0.63 25.16
CA LYS A 283 -7.16 1.59 24.06
C LYS A 283 -5.85 2.34 23.91
N PHE A 284 -5.42 2.56 22.67
CA PHE A 284 -4.29 3.40 22.33
C PHE A 284 -4.65 4.24 21.12
N TYR A 285 -4.18 5.47 21.08
CA TYR A 285 -4.40 6.36 19.94
C TYR A 285 -3.34 6.11 18.88
N ASP A 286 -3.74 6.01 17.61
CA ASP A 286 -2.86 5.58 16.51
C ASP A 286 -3.07 6.41 15.24
N MET A 287 -3.42 7.69 15.32
CA MET A 287 -3.45 8.56 14.13
C MET A 287 -2.21 9.45 14.07
N HIS A 288 -1.55 9.46 12.91
CA HIS A 288 -0.22 10.05 12.75
C HIS A 288 -0.10 10.89 11.47
N ASN A 289 0.70 11.96 11.56
CA ASN A 289 1.24 12.71 10.43
C ASN A 289 2.77 12.60 10.47
N GLY A 290 3.34 11.79 9.57
CA GLY A 290 4.71 11.32 9.68
C GLY A 290 4.89 10.50 10.95
N GLU A 291 5.79 10.92 11.83
CA GLU A 291 6.02 10.32 13.16
C GLU A 291 5.26 11.05 14.29
N SER A 292 4.61 12.17 13.99
CA SER A 292 3.88 12.97 14.98
C SER A 292 2.44 12.47 15.13
N ILE A 293 1.91 12.53 16.35
CA ILE A 293 0.48 12.26 16.60
C ILE A 293 -0.36 13.35 15.93
N TYR A 294 -1.40 12.95 15.20
CA TYR A 294 -2.39 13.86 14.62
C TYR A 294 -3.67 13.76 15.43
N GLY A 295 -3.97 14.75 16.29
CA GLY A 295 -4.96 14.63 17.37
C GLY A 295 -6.43 14.95 17.03
N ASP A 296 -6.89 14.76 15.80
CA ASP A 296 -8.33 14.84 15.50
C ASP A 296 -9.03 13.57 16.00
N THR A 297 -10.15 13.71 16.70
CA THR A 297 -10.93 12.55 17.19
C THR A 297 -12.41 12.64 16.80
N SER A 298 -12.74 13.50 15.85
CA SER A 298 -14.10 13.88 15.50
C SER A 298 -14.44 13.66 14.03
N THR A 299 -13.43 13.63 13.16
CA THR A 299 -13.62 13.44 11.72
C THR A 299 -13.60 11.96 11.37
N PHE A 300 -14.42 11.55 10.41
CA PHE A 300 -14.42 10.18 9.92
C PHE A 300 -13.09 9.87 9.20
N THR A 301 -12.47 8.72 9.49
CA THR A 301 -11.12 8.38 9.01
C THR A 301 -10.96 8.56 7.50
N LEU A 302 -11.93 8.13 6.69
CA LEU A 302 -11.82 8.22 5.22
C LEU A 302 -11.95 9.67 4.72
N GLU A 303 -12.69 10.53 5.42
CA GLU A 303 -12.73 11.96 5.08
C GLU A 303 -11.35 12.60 5.29
N LEU A 304 -10.65 12.24 6.38
CA LEU A 304 -9.28 12.68 6.61
C LEU A 304 -8.30 12.17 5.55
N PHE A 305 -8.45 10.91 5.13
CA PHE A 305 -7.59 10.33 4.10
C PHE A 305 -7.82 10.99 2.74
N ASP A 306 -9.06 11.24 2.36
CA ASP A 306 -9.42 11.92 1.11
C ASP A 306 -8.95 13.37 1.09
N GLN A 307 -9.10 14.08 2.21
CA GLN A 307 -8.58 15.42 2.37
C GLN A 307 -7.05 15.42 2.20
N ARG A 308 -6.35 14.52 2.90
CA ARG A 308 -4.89 14.46 2.81
C ARG A 308 -4.41 14.03 1.42
N ALA A 309 -5.12 13.12 0.75
CA ALA A 309 -4.78 12.74 -0.63
C ALA A 309 -4.91 13.94 -1.57
N SER A 310 -5.98 14.71 -1.42
CA SER A 310 -6.20 15.94 -2.20
C SER A 310 -5.12 16.99 -1.94
N GLU A 311 -4.71 17.16 -0.68
CA GLU A 311 -3.60 18.05 -0.28
C GLU A 311 -2.27 17.63 -0.92
N VAL A 312 -1.93 16.34 -0.84
CA VAL A 312 -0.70 15.78 -1.43
C VAL A 312 -0.70 15.96 -2.94
N ILE A 313 -1.79 15.59 -3.63
CA ILE A 313 -1.91 15.71 -5.08
C ILE A 313 -1.81 17.18 -5.53
N SER A 314 -2.50 18.09 -4.83
CA SER A 314 -2.54 19.51 -5.22
C SER A 314 -1.22 20.24 -4.95
N ALA A 315 -0.42 19.77 -4.00
CA ALA A 315 0.87 20.35 -3.64
C ALA A 315 2.06 19.70 -4.36
N HIS A 316 1.83 18.64 -5.14
CA HIS A 316 2.88 17.88 -5.80
C HIS A 316 3.49 18.69 -6.96
N ASP A 317 4.80 18.55 -7.15
CA ASP A 317 5.52 19.17 -8.27
C ASP A 317 5.32 18.35 -9.55
N ASP A 318 4.60 18.91 -10.53
CA ASP A 318 4.30 18.26 -11.81
C ASP A 318 5.55 17.89 -12.63
N GLU A 319 6.73 18.45 -12.32
CA GLU A 319 8.00 18.06 -12.95
C GLU A 319 8.56 16.72 -12.43
N GLN A 320 8.07 16.23 -11.28
CA GLN A 320 8.50 14.99 -10.66
C GLN A 320 7.39 13.92 -10.71
N PRO A 321 7.68 12.66 -11.05
CA PRO A 321 6.66 11.62 -10.96
C PRO A 321 6.31 11.33 -9.49
N MET A 322 5.04 11.01 -9.23
CA MET A 322 4.51 10.77 -7.87
C MET A 322 4.13 9.30 -7.73
N PHE A 323 4.46 8.69 -6.60
CA PHE A 323 3.91 7.40 -6.20
C PHE A 323 3.04 7.59 -4.95
N LEU A 324 1.74 7.39 -5.07
CA LEU A 324 0.81 7.47 -3.93
C LEU A 324 0.28 6.08 -3.58
N TYR A 325 0.63 5.59 -2.39
CA TYR A 325 0.04 4.41 -1.78
C TYR A 325 -1.13 4.84 -0.89
N TYR A 326 -2.36 4.63 -1.34
CA TYR A 326 -3.58 4.97 -0.61
C TYR A 326 -4.22 3.69 -0.08
N ALA A 327 -4.23 3.49 1.24
CA ALA A 327 -4.72 2.27 1.86
C ALA A 327 -5.84 2.55 2.86
N THR A 328 -7.07 2.17 2.53
CA THR A 328 -8.23 2.46 3.38
C THR A 328 -8.16 1.74 4.73
N GLN A 329 -9.01 2.22 5.64
CA GLN A 329 -9.41 1.45 6.81
C GLN A 329 -10.41 0.34 6.44
N GLY A 330 -10.34 -0.79 7.14
CA GLY A 330 -11.35 -1.85 7.19
C GLY A 330 -12.26 -1.69 8.41
#